data_AF-A0A813ZRU7-F1
#
_entry.id   AF-A0A813ZRU7-F1
#
_cell.length_a   1.000
_cell.length_b   1.000
_cell.length_c   1.000
_cell.angle_alpha   90.00
_cell.angle_beta   90.00
_cell.angle_gamma   90.00
#
_symmetry.space_group_name_H-M   'P 1'
#
loop_
_entity.id
_entity.type
_entity.pdbx_description
1 polymer ?
#
loop_
_entity_poly.entity_id
_entity_poly.type
_entity_poly.pdbx_seq_one_letter_code
_entity_poly.pdbx_strand_id
1 'polypeptide(L)'
;MNRKTHLEDLSNEIFFEIFDYLHMLHIFTGFILLNKRISNILKSIPLHIVISFGNSRQQIDFLLSHLTSHEDQVISINILDRIRDHSSIIHLLFNRHNFINLKSCKFVSIQSMTKLNNIIKQIGNLNKLVILELIQPDRKDLNENNNDELTRILLTNKSSSLRSLKLQYPNQYLNISNYTFINSNLISLHLRISGSSSTVSVHTVLQIFRLCYRI
;
A
#
# COMPACT_ATOMS: atom_id res chain seq x y z
N MET A 1 -9.92 -40.97 -28.14
CA MET A 1 -9.22 -40.86 -26.84
C MET A 1 -9.36 -39.43 -26.33
N ASN A 2 -10.31 -39.17 -25.43
CA ASN A 2 -10.42 -37.87 -24.77
C ASN A 2 -9.45 -37.85 -23.58
N ARG A 3 -8.20 -37.43 -23.79
CA ARG A 3 -7.36 -37.02 -22.66
C ARG A 3 -7.94 -35.71 -22.15
N LYS A 4 -8.76 -35.79 -21.10
CA LYS A 4 -9.02 -34.62 -20.26
C LYS A 4 -7.67 -34.25 -19.65
N THR A 5 -7.05 -33.19 -20.13
CA THR A 5 -5.90 -32.59 -19.46
C THR A 5 -6.37 -32.13 -18.09
N HIS A 6 -5.82 -32.70 -17.03
CA HIS A 6 -6.08 -32.22 -15.68
C HIS A 6 -5.36 -30.88 -15.53
N LEU A 7 -5.94 -29.96 -14.75
CA LEU A 7 -5.31 -28.67 -14.46
C LEU A 7 -3.87 -28.86 -13.93
N GLU A 8 -3.66 -29.95 -13.20
CA GLU A 8 -2.39 -30.35 -12.59
C GLU A 8 -1.31 -30.74 -13.62
N ASP A 9 -1.70 -31.06 -14.85
CA ASP A 9 -0.81 -31.43 -15.95
C ASP A 9 -0.22 -30.18 -16.65
N LEU A 10 -0.75 -28.98 -16.37
CA LEU A 10 -0.23 -27.73 -16.93
C LEU A 10 1.18 -27.45 -16.40
N SER A 11 2.01 -26.80 -17.21
CA SER A 11 3.38 -26.43 -16.83
C SER A 11 3.39 -25.25 -15.84
N ASN A 12 4.51 -25.04 -15.14
CA ASN A 12 4.60 -23.95 -14.16
C ASN A 12 4.48 -22.58 -14.84
N GLU A 13 4.99 -22.45 -16.06
CA GLU A 13 4.96 -21.23 -16.87
C GLU A 13 3.52 -20.77 -17.14
N ILE A 14 2.63 -21.72 -17.45
CA ILE A 14 1.20 -21.44 -17.66
C ILE A 14 0.57 -20.93 -16.37
N PHE A 15 0.92 -21.51 -15.20
CA PHE A 15 0.41 -21.01 -13.93
C PHE A 15 0.92 -19.61 -13.59
N PHE A 16 2.19 -19.31 -13.87
CA PHE A 16 2.72 -17.95 -13.67
C PHE A 16 1.97 -16.94 -14.54
N GLU A 17 1.75 -17.26 -15.82
CA GLU A 17 0.99 -16.40 -16.72
C GLU A 17 -0.46 -16.22 -16.23
N ILE A 18 -1.14 -17.30 -15.83
CA ILE A 18 -2.51 -17.22 -15.30
C ILE A 18 -2.56 -16.33 -14.05
N PHE A 19 -1.64 -16.53 -13.10
CA PHE A 19 -1.64 -15.80 -11.84
C PHE A 19 -1.37 -14.30 -12.02
N ASP A 20 -0.61 -13.90 -13.05
CA ASP A 20 -0.40 -12.48 -13.37
C ASP A 20 -1.72 -11.76 -13.74
N TYR A 21 -2.71 -12.49 -14.27
CA TYR A 21 -4.02 -11.92 -14.62
C TYR A 21 -5.09 -12.06 -13.53
N LEU A 22 -4.84 -12.88 -12.50
CA LEU A 22 -5.84 -13.17 -11.48
C LEU A 22 -5.68 -12.30 -10.24
N HIS A 23 -6.82 -11.81 -9.75
CA HIS A 23 -6.88 -11.22 -8.42
C HIS A 23 -6.58 -12.29 -7.35
N MET A 24 -5.83 -11.92 -6.30
CA MET A 24 -5.44 -12.84 -5.21
C MET A 24 -6.62 -13.61 -4.62
N LEU A 25 -7.80 -13.00 -4.48
CA LEU A 25 -8.99 -13.73 -4.00
C LEU A 25 -9.32 -14.92 -4.90
N HIS A 26 -9.29 -14.75 -6.22
CA HIS A 26 -9.55 -15.84 -7.16
C HIS A 26 -8.47 -16.91 -7.07
N ILE A 27 -7.21 -16.50 -6.89
CA ILE A 27 -6.09 -17.41 -6.70
C ILE A 27 -6.31 -18.26 -5.44
N PHE A 28 -6.60 -17.65 -4.29
CA PHE A 28 -6.83 -18.40 -3.06
C PHE A 28 -8.09 -19.25 -3.11
N THR A 29 -9.20 -18.74 -3.63
CA THR A 29 -10.43 -19.53 -3.73
C THR A 29 -10.30 -20.70 -4.70
N GLY A 30 -9.57 -20.53 -5.81
CA GLY A 30 -9.48 -21.55 -6.87
C GLY A 30 -8.33 -22.53 -6.72
N PHE A 31 -7.21 -22.13 -6.12
CA PHE A 31 -5.94 -22.85 -6.28
C PHE A 31 -5.27 -23.30 -4.98
N ILE A 32 -5.60 -22.70 -3.82
CA ILE A 32 -4.81 -22.93 -2.59
C ILE A 32 -4.91 -24.35 -2.04
N LEU A 33 -5.99 -25.07 -2.36
CA LEU A 33 -6.25 -26.44 -1.89
C LEU A 33 -6.07 -27.51 -2.97
N LEU A 34 -5.57 -27.16 -4.17
CA LEU A 34 -5.45 -28.12 -5.26
C LEU A 34 -4.40 -29.18 -4.96
N ASN A 35 -3.13 -28.80 -4.88
CA ASN A 35 -2.05 -29.71 -4.52
C ASN A 35 -0.79 -28.97 -4.04
N LYS A 36 0.17 -29.72 -3.51
CA LYS A 36 1.44 -29.20 -2.98
C LYS A 36 2.27 -28.46 -4.03
N ARG A 37 2.24 -28.90 -5.31
CA ARG A 37 2.97 -28.23 -6.40
C ARG A 37 2.41 -26.83 -6.62
N ILE A 38 1.09 -26.68 -6.75
CA ILE A 38 0.45 -25.38 -6.93
C ILE A 38 0.67 -24.49 -5.71
N SER A 39 0.58 -25.03 -4.48
CA SER A 39 0.92 -24.28 -3.28
C SER A 39 2.37 -23.75 -3.28
N ASN A 40 3.33 -24.53 -3.79
CA ASN A 40 4.72 -24.11 -3.94
C ASN A 40 4.89 -23.02 -5.02
N ILE A 41 4.19 -23.15 -6.16
CA ILE A 41 4.18 -22.13 -7.22
C ILE A 41 3.62 -20.82 -6.66
N LEU A 42 2.52 -20.89 -5.92
CA LEU A 42 1.93 -19.74 -5.26
C LEU A 42 2.94 -19.06 -4.35
N LYS A 43 3.68 -19.80 -3.52
CA LYS A 43 4.71 -19.22 -2.65
C LYS A 43 5.89 -18.57 -3.40
N SER A 44 6.16 -19.00 -4.63
CA SER A 44 7.28 -18.44 -5.43
C SER A 44 6.96 -17.12 -6.12
N ILE A 45 5.69 -16.71 -6.20
CA ILE A 45 5.30 -15.45 -6.83
C ILE A 45 5.07 -14.33 -5.81
N PRO A 46 5.39 -13.07 -6.14
CA PRO A 46 4.90 -11.93 -5.37
C PRO A 46 3.38 -11.85 -5.48
N LEU A 47 2.68 -11.61 -4.38
CA LEU A 47 1.24 -11.47 -4.44
C LEU A 47 0.82 -10.00 -4.48
N HIS A 48 -0.17 -9.73 -5.33
CA HIS A 48 -0.74 -8.40 -5.48
C HIS A 48 -2.21 -8.39 -4.99
N ILE A 49 -2.45 -7.63 -3.93
CA ILE A 49 -3.76 -7.51 -3.28
C ILE A 49 -4.43 -6.25 -3.78
N VAL A 50 -5.65 -6.37 -4.31
CA VAL A 50 -6.47 -5.23 -4.66
C VAL A 50 -7.76 -5.26 -3.85
N ILE A 51 -7.93 -4.29 -2.97
CA ILE A 51 -9.19 -4.12 -2.22
C ILE A 51 -9.93 -2.94 -2.81
N SER A 52 -11.17 -3.18 -3.20
CA SER A 52 -12.06 -2.27 -3.91
C SER A 52 -13.48 -2.34 -3.33
N PHE A 53 -14.37 -1.46 -3.77
CA PHE A 53 -15.76 -1.40 -3.28
C PHE A 53 -16.53 -2.72 -3.33
N GLY A 54 -16.23 -3.59 -4.30
CA GLY A 54 -16.89 -4.88 -4.45
C GLY A 54 -16.47 -5.92 -3.40
N ASN A 55 -15.42 -5.65 -2.62
CA ASN A 55 -14.91 -6.62 -1.66
C ASN A 55 -15.70 -6.57 -0.35
N SER A 56 -16.36 -7.68 -0.03
CA SER A 56 -17.08 -7.82 1.24
C SER A 56 -16.10 -8.03 2.41
N ARG A 57 -16.53 -7.73 3.63
CA ARG A 57 -15.75 -8.00 4.85
C ARG A 57 -15.37 -9.48 4.96
N GLN A 58 -16.27 -10.38 4.57
CA GLN A 58 -16.00 -11.82 4.57
C GLN A 58 -14.90 -12.20 3.58
N GLN A 59 -14.85 -11.58 2.40
CA GLN A 59 -13.77 -11.81 1.44
C GLN A 59 -12.43 -11.30 1.98
N ILE A 60 -12.43 -10.15 2.65
CA ILE A 60 -11.22 -9.60 3.29
C ILE A 60 -10.75 -10.52 4.42
N ASP A 61 -11.67 -11.01 5.25
CA ASP A 61 -11.35 -11.95 6.33
C ASP A 61 -10.81 -13.29 5.80
N PHE A 62 -11.41 -13.81 4.72
CA PHE A 62 -10.91 -14.99 4.01
C PHE A 62 -9.50 -14.76 3.45
N LEU A 63 -9.26 -13.61 2.82
CA LEU A 63 -7.95 -13.27 2.30
C LEU A 63 -6.90 -13.19 3.43
N LEU A 64 -7.25 -12.57 4.55
CA LEU A 64 -6.38 -12.45 5.72
C LEU A 64 -5.99 -13.80 6.31
N SER A 65 -6.92 -14.76 6.43
CA SER A 65 -6.60 -16.09 6.97
C SER A 65 -5.57 -16.82 6.12
N HIS A 66 -5.63 -16.65 4.80
CA HIS A 66 -4.69 -17.28 3.87
C HIS A 66 -3.35 -16.55 3.85
N LEU A 67 -3.33 -15.22 3.89
CA LEU A 67 -2.09 -14.46 4.00
C LEU A 67 -1.27 -14.84 5.23
N THR A 68 -1.91 -15.08 6.37
CA THR A 68 -1.22 -15.54 7.58
C THR A 68 -0.58 -16.91 7.40
N SER A 69 -1.15 -17.77 6.55
CA SER A 69 -0.54 -19.07 6.19
C SER A 69 0.62 -18.93 5.18
N HIS A 70 0.81 -17.72 4.64
CA HIS A 70 1.79 -17.34 3.64
C HIS A 70 2.63 -16.14 4.11
N GLU A 71 2.99 -16.09 5.39
CA GLU A 71 3.66 -14.94 6.03
C GLU A 71 5.00 -14.53 5.41
N ASP A 72 5.73 -15.51 4.84
CA ASP A 72 7.01 -15.27 4.17
C ASP A 72 6.87 -14.65 2.78
N GLN A 73 5.65 -14.50 2.28
CA GLN A 73 5.43 -14.10 0.92
C GLN A 73 5.64 -12.59 0.71
N VAL A 74 6.25 -12.23 -0.43
CA VAL A 74 6.36 -10.82 -0.82
C VAL A 74 5.00 -10.31 -1.25
N ILE A 75 4.51 -9.27 -0.60
CA ILE A 75 3.15 -8.75 -0.80
C ILE A 75 3.21 -7.31 -1.30
N SER A 76 2.32 -6.97 -2.23
CA SER A 76 1.98 -5.60 -2.62
C SER A 76 0.48 -5.37 -2.42
N ILE A 77 0.10 -4.22 -1.85
CA ILE A 77 -1.29 -3.93 -1.49
C ILE A 77 -1.74 -2.63 -2.14
N ASN A 78 -2.87 -2.68 -2.84
CA ASN A 78 -3.57 -1.53 -3.39
C ASN A 78 -4.98 -1.47 -2.81
N ILE A 79 -5.30 -0.38 -2.14
CA ILE A 79 -6.63 -0.10 -1.60
C ILE A 79 -7.21 1.08 -2.38
N LEU A 80 -8.16 0.76 -3.24
CA LEU A 80 -8.66 1.65 -4.29
C LEU A 80 -9.94 2.37 -3.88
N ASP A 81 -10.14 3.53 -4.50
CA ASP A 81 -11.24 4.43 -4.21
C ASP A 81 -12.60 3.76 -4.33
N ARG A 82 -13.58 4.26 -3.55
CA ARG A 82 -14.99 3.81 -3.40
C ARG A 82 -15.34 2.89 -2.23
N ILE A 83 -14.43 2.43 -1.38
CA ILE A 83 -14.86 1.67 -0.20
C ILE A 83 -15.50 2.61 0.84
N ARG A 84 -16.67 2.25 1.38
CA ARG A 84 -17.36 3.10 2.38
C ARG A 84 -16.60 3.21 3.70
N ASP A 85 -15.77 2.22 4.04
CA ASP A 85 -15.03 2.15 5.29
C ASP A 85 -13.56 1.76 5.10
N HIS A 86 -12.87 2.51 4.24
CA HIS A 86 -11.43 2.35 3.96
C HIS A 86 -10.60 2.23 5.23
N SER A 87 -10.83 3.17 6.14
CA SER A 87 -10.02 3.32 7.34
C SER A 87 -10.10 2.11 8.27
N SER A 88 -11.28 1.49 8.41
CA SER A 88 -11.43 0.30 9.23
C SER A 88 -10.93 -0.96 8.54
N ILE A 89 -11.02 -1.04 7.21
CA ILE A 89 -10.43 -2.17 6.45
C ILE A 89 -8.91 -2.13 6.54
N ILE A 90 -8.30 -0.97 6.30
CA ILE A 90 -6.85 -0.86 6.42
C ILE A 90 -6.42 -1.21 7.85
N HIS A 91 -7.08 -0.63 8.85
CA HIS A 91 -6.82 -0.97 10.24
C HIS A 91 -7.02 -2.47 10.54
N LEU A 92 -8.06 -3.10 10.00
CA LEU A 92 -8.30 -4.54 10.14
C LEU A 92 -7.15 -5.36 9.55
N LEU A 93 -6.69 -5.01 8.34
CA LEU A 93 -5.60 -5.70 7.65
C LEU A 93 -4.32 -5.64 8.49
N PHE A 94 -3.90 -4.44 8.89
CA PHE A 94 -2.65 -4.24 9.62
C PHE A 94 -2.71 -4.67 11.10
N ASN A 95 -3.92 -4.78 11.68
CA ASN A 95 -4.07 -5.36 13.02
C ASN A 95 -4.07 -6.88 13.01
N ARG A 96 -4.66 -7.50 11.97
CA ARG A 96 -4.75 -8.97 11.87
C ARG A 96 -3.53 -9.62 11.23
N HIS A 97 -2.80 -8.87 10.41
CA HIS A 97 -1.64 -9.38 9.72
C HIS A 97 -0.47 -8.40 9.84
N ASN A 98 0.66 -8.92 10.29
CA ASN A 98 1.91 -8.18 10.35
C ASN A 98 2.61 -8.37 9.01
N PHE A 99 2.45 -7.44 8.07
CA PHE A 99 3.00 -7.56 6.72
C PHE A 99 4.53 -7.42 6.69
N ILE A 100 5.27 -8.39 7.25
CA ILE A 100 6.73 -8.37 7.40
C ILE A 100 7.43 -8.17 6.04
N ASN A 101 6.84 -8.73 4.98
CA ASN A 101 7.36 -8.70 3.61
C ASN A 101 6.54 -7.79 2.67
N LEU A 102 5.89 -6.74 3.21
CA LEU A 102 5.23 -5.73 2.38
C LEU A 102 6.27 -4.96 1.56
N LYS A 103 6.19 -5.08 0.24
CA LYS A 103 7.09 -4.40 -0.71
C LYS A 103 6.52 -3.08 -1.21
N SER A 104 5.21 -3.04 -1.46
CA SER A 104 4.54 -1.86 -2.01
C SER A 104 3.19 -1.66 -1.35
N CYS A 105 2.83 -0.41 -1.08
CA CYS A 105 1.51 -0.07 -0.57
C CYS A 105 0.95 1.18 -1.24
N LYS A 106 -0.30 1.11 -1.68
CA LYS A 106 -1.05 2.22 -2.25
C LYS A 106 -2.39 2.38 -1.56
N PHE A 107 -2.63 3.56 -1.01
CA PHE A 107 -3.90 3.93 -0.40
C PHE A 107 -4.52 5.11 -1.15
N VAL A 108 -5.81 4.98 -1.49
CA VAL A 108 -6.58 6.02 -2.16
C VAL A 108 -7.80 6.40 -1.31
N SER A 109 -8.04 7.70 -1.12
CA SER A 109 -9.21 8.27 -0.43
C SER A 109 -9.38 7.83 1.02
N ILE A 110 -8.38 8.12 1.85
CA ILE A 110 -8.39 7.85 3.28
C ILE A 110 -9.28 8.87 4.01
N GLN A 111 -10.39 8.41 4.58
CA GLN A 111 -11.39 9.29 5.21
C GLN A 111 -11.04 9.71 6.66
N SER A 112 -10.04 9.09 7.29
CA SER A 112 -9.70 9.33 8.70
C SER A 112 -8.19 9.45 8.89
N MET A 113 -7.73 10.67 9.22
CA MET A 113 -6.32 10.96 9.48
C MET A 113 -5.79 10.29 10.75
N THR A 114 -6.62 10.13 11.78
CA THR A 114 -6.21 9.43 13.02
C THR A 114 -5.91 7.95 12.76
N LYS A 115 -6.75 7.27 11.99
CA LYS A 115 -6.49 5.88 11.58
C LYS A 115 -5.30 5.80 10.63
N LEU A 116 -5.15 6.76 9.72
CA LEU A 116 -3.99 6.86 8.83
C LEU A 116 -2.67 6.95 9.61
N ASN A 117 -2.62 7.77 10.66
CA ASN A 117 -1.43 7.89 11.49
C ASN A 117 -1.04 6.56 12.13
N ASN A 118 -2.00 5.79 12.61
CA ASN A 118 -1.75 4.46 13.17
C ASN A 118 -1.19 3.51 12.11
N ILE A 119 -1.75 3.54 10.91
CA ILE A 119 -1.29 2.74 9.77
C ILE A 119 0.13 3.15 9.37
N ILE A 120 0.39 4.45 9.26
CA ILE A 120 1.72 4.99 8.94
C ILE A 120 2.74 4.60 10.01
N LYS A 121 2.37 4.59 11.29
CA LYS A 121 3.22 4.07 12.38
C LYS A 121 3.53 2.58 12.19
N GLN A 122 2.54 1.77 11.84
CA GLN A 122 2.73 0.34 11.54
C GLN A 122 3.64 0.14 10.31
N ILE A 123 3.41 0.91 9.25
CA ILE A 123 4.22 0.91 8.02
C ILE A 123 5.65 1.37 8.29
N GLY A 124 5.86 2.32 9.20
CA GLY A 124 7.19 2.81 9.58
C GLY A 124 8.09 1.74 10.22
N ASN A 125 7.51 0.64 10.70
CA ASN A 125 8.24 -0.51 11.23
C ASN A 125 8.55 -1.57 10.15
N LEU A 126 8.14 -1.35 8.89
CA LEU A 126 8.33 -2.30 7.81
C LEU A 126 9.68 -2.09 7.11
N ASN A 127 10.60 -3.03 7.31
CA ASN A 127 11.97 -2.95 6.79
C ASN A 127 12.10 -3.32 5.31
N LYS A 128 11.04 -3.81 4.66
CA LYS A 128 11.03 -4.25 3.25
C LYS A 128 10.18 -3.37 2.33
N LEU A 129 9.54 -2.34 2.87
CA LEU A 129 8.69 -1.44 2.10
C LEU A 129 9.52 -0.58 1.16
N VAL A 130 9.38 -0.80 -0.14
CA VAL A 130 10.11 -0.07 -1.18
C VAL A 130 9.31 1.10 -1.74
N ILE A 131 7.99 0.94 -1.86
CA ILE A 131 7.10 1.91 -2.50
C ILE A 131 5.92 2.23 -1.58
N LEU A 132 5.68 3.51 -1.35
CA LEU A 132 4.50 3.99 -0.64
C LEU A 132 3.79 5.07 -1.47
N GLU A 133 2.53 4.83 -1.81
CA GLU A 133 1.65 5.79 -2.45
C GLU A 133 0.48 6.13 -1.53
N LEU A 134 0.32 7.42 -1.22
CA LEU A 134 -0.81 7.94 -0.48
C LEU A 134 -1.50 9.01 -1.32
N ILE A 135 -2.75 8.74 -1.71
CA ILE A 135 -3.52 9.59 -2.60
C ILE A 135 -4.82 10.00 -1.92
N GLN A 136 -4.88 11.24 -1.46
CA GLN A 136 -6.06 11.85 -0.89
C GLN A 136 -6.72 12.78 -1.91
N PRO A 137 -7.99 12.54 -2.30
CA PRO A 137 -8.75 13.49 -3.10
C PRO A 137 -9.09 14.72 -2.25
N ASP A 138 -9.20 15.88 -2.90
CA ASP A 138 -9.59 17.15 -2.28
C ASP A 138 -10.95 17.04 -1.58
N ARG A 139 -10.94 16.76 -0.27
CA ARG A 139 -12.13 16.81 0.59
C ARG A 139 -11.83 17.70 1.79
N LYS A 140 -12.75 18.64 2.04
CA LYS A 140 -12.63 19.72 3.03
C LYS A 140 -12.84 19.26 4.49
N ASP A 141 -13.12 17.99 4.71
CA ASP A 141 -13.70 17.51 5.98
C ASP A 141 -12.68 16.87 6.95
N LEU A 142 -11.38 17.06 6.74
CA LEU A 142 -10.36 16.47 7.61
C LEU A 142 -9.80 17.53 8.56
N ASN A 143 -10.05 17.34 9.86
CA ASN A 143 -9.54 18.19 10.95
C ASN A 143 -8.00 18.18 11.00
N GLU A 144 -7.42 19.36 11.21
CA GLU A 144 -6.02 19.74 10.90
C GLU A 144 -4.96 19.35 11.95
N ASN A 145 -5.33 18.71 13.07
CA ASN A 145 -4.50 18.74 14.28
C ASN A 145 -3.30 17.77 14.31
N ASN A 146 -3.10 16.86 13.34
CA ASN A 146 -2.03 15.85 13.39
C ASN A 146 -1.09 15.82 12.16
N ASN A 147 -1.05 16.90 11.37
CA ASN A 147 -0.38 16.93 10.07
C ASN A 147 1.16 16.88 10.16
N ASP A 148 1.73 17.44 11.23
CA ASP A 148 3.17 17.44 11.45
C ASP A 148 3.70 16.02 11.68
N GLU A 149 3.04 15.22 12.51
CA GLU A 149 3.50 13.86 12.81
C GLU A 149 3.46 12.96 11.58
N LEU A 150 2.42 13.09 10.74
CA LEU A 150 2.29 12.35 9.49
C LEU A 150 3.40 12.71 8.51
N THR A 151 3.63 14.01 8.31
CA THR A 151 4.69 14.52 7.43
C THR A 151 6.07 14.05 7.92
N ARG A 152 6.31 14.08 9.24
CA ARG A 152 7.52 13.53 9.86
C ARG A 152 7.68 12.06 9.52
N ILE A 153 6.71 11.21 9.88
CA ILE A 153 6.87 9.76 9.73
C ILE A 153 7.06 9.39 8.25
N LEU A 154 6.44 10.09 7.32
CA LEU A 154 6.58 9.81 5.89
C LEU A 154 7.92 10.26 5.31
N LEU A 155 8.37 11.47 5.62
CA LEU A 155 9.60 12.04 5.04
C LEU A 155 10.86 11.61 5.79
N THR A 156 10.75 11.40 7.10
CA THR A 156 11.86 10.91 7.93
C THR A 156 11.74 9.41 8.22
N ASN A 157 10.94 8.68 7.43
CA ASN A 157 10.63 7.29 7.69
C ASN A 157 11.93 6.49 7.87
N LYS A 158 12.02 5.69 8.93
CA LYS A 158 13.24 4.96 9.29
C LYS A 158 13.50 3.74 8.41
N SER A 159 12.55 3.37 7.55
CA SER A 159 12.73 2.22 6.67
C SER A 159 13.89 2.47 5.72
N SER A 160 14.94 1.64 5.86
CA SER A 160 16.15 1.70 5.02
C SER A 160 15.89 1.25 3.58
N SER A 161 14.76 0.61 3.32
CA SER A 161 14.41 0.08 1.99
C SER A 161 13.45 0.97 1.20
N LEU A 162 12.85 1.99 1.81
CA LEU A 162 11.93 2.89 1.12
C LEU A 162 12.69 3.71 0.08
N ARG A 163 12.32 3.52 -1.19
CA ARG A 163 12.96 4.19 -2.34
C ARG A 163 12.02 5.12 -3.10
N SER A 164 10.72 4.87 -3.06
CA SER A 164 9.73 5.66 -3.79
C SER A 164 8.59 6.08 -2.88
N LEU A 165 8.36 7.39 -2.79
CA LEU A 165 7.28 7.98 -2.03
C LEU A 165 6.43 8.87 -2.93
N LYS A 166 5.13 8.59 -3.00
CA LYS A 166 4.16 9.41 -3.71
C LYS A 166 3.09 9.90 -2.76
N LEU A 167 3.03 11.21 -2.55
CA LEU A 167 2.03 11.85 -1.71
C LEU A 167 1.19 12.80 -2.57
N GLN A 168 -0.12 12.61 -2.55
CA GLN A 168 -1.07 13.54 -3.13
C GLN A 168 -2.04 13.97 -2.03
N TYR A 169 -1.91 15.20 -1.55
CA TYR A 169 -2.73 15.74 -0.47
C TYR A 169 -3.09 17.21 -0.72
N PRO A 170 -4.20 17.68 -0.13
CA PRO A 170 -4.45 19.11 -0.04
C PRO A 170 -3.38 19.81 0.80
N ASN A 171 -2.98 21.02 0.41
CA ASN A 171 -1.83 21.74 0.96
C ASN A 171 -1.92 22.05 2.45
N GLN A 172 -3.13 22.23 2.96
CA GLN A 172 -3.39 22.46 4.38
C GLN A 172 -2.92 21.29 5.27
N TYR A 173 -2.56 20.14 4.69
CA TYR A 173 -2.11 18.95 5.42
C TYR A 173 -0.59 18.70 5.40
N LEU A 174 0.20 19.56 4.74
CA LEU A 174 1.64 19.36 4.59
C LEU A 174 2.42 20.50 5.26
N ASN A 175 2.75 20.33 6.54
CA ASN A 175 3.62 21.26 7.26
C ASN A 175 5.10 20.91 7.04
N ILE A 176 5.54 21.11 5.80
CA ILE A 176 6.89 20.73 5.35
C ILE A 176 7.96 21.70 5.89
N SER A 177 7.54 22.87 6.39
CA SER A 177 8.45 23.96 6.76
C SER A 177 9.41 23.65 7.89
N ASN A 178 9.09 22.66 8.72
CA ASN A 178 9.84 22.30 9.91
C ASN A 178 10.90 21.22 9.65
N TYR A 179 11.01 20.68 8.43
CA TYR A 179 11.90 19.56 8.14
C TYR A 179 13.15 20.00 7.39
N THR A 180 14.31 19.54 7.87
CA THR A 180 15.62 19.82 7.29
C THR A 180 16.21 18.62 6.55
N PHE A 181 15.63 17.43 6.68
CA PHE A 181 16.12 16.22 6.01
C PHE A 181 14.97 15.35 5.51
N ILE A 182 15.24 14.64 4.41
CA ILE A 182 14.42 13.53 3.90
C ILE A 182 15.24 12.25 4.05
N ASN A 183 14.57 11.11 4.22
CA ASN A 183 15.18 9.78 4.17
C ASN A 183 16.14 9.68 2.97
N SER A 184 17.42 9.47 3.26
CA SER A 184 18.52 9.47 2.28
C SER A 184 18.46 8.30 1.28
N ASN A 185 17.56 7.33 1.48
CA ASN A 185 17.40 6.19 0.59
C ASN A 185 16.31 6.39 -0.47
N LEU A 186 15.55 7.50 -0.40
CA LEU A 186 14.61 7.82 -1.47
C LEU A 186 15.40 8.08 -2.76
N ILE A 187 14.84 7.61 -3.87
CA ILE A 187 15.31 7.84 -5.24
C ILE A 187 14.20 8.54 -6.04
N SER A 188 12.95 8.41 -5.59
CA SER A 188 11.78 9.04 -6.20
C SER A 188 10.88 9.64 -5.12
N LEU A 189 10.59 10.92 -5.27
CA LEU A 189 9.62 11.65 -4.45
C LEU A 189 8.65 12.39 -5.37
N HIS A 190 7.40 11.98 -5.37
CA HIS A 190 6.34 12.65 -6.12
C HIS A 190 5.36 13.30 -5.16
N LEU A 191 5.37 14.63 -5.11
CA LEU A 191 4.49 15.43 -4.28
C LEU A 191 3.49 16.17 -5.17
N ARG A 192 2.21 15.84 -5.03
CA ARG A 192 1.12 16.60 -5.65
C ARG A 192 0.34 17.31 -4.57
N ILE A 193 0.48 18.63 -4.56
CA ILE A 193 -0.15 19.51 -3.60
C ILE A 193 -1.31 20.22 -4.30
N SER A 194 -2.50 20.08 -3.74
CA SER A 194 -3.72 20.73 -4.23
C SER A 194 -4.23 21.75 -3.21
N GLY A 195 -4.79 22.87 -3.65
CA GLY A 195 -5.28 23.92 -2.74
C GLY A 195 -5.62 25.20 -3.49
N SER A 196 -6.30 26.14 -2.84
CA SER A 196 -6.52 27.47 -3.42
C SER A 196 -5.19 28.23 -3.50
N SER A 197 -5.07 29.16 -4.45
CA SER A 197 -3.87 30.01 -4.66
C SER A 197 -3.44 30.79 -3.41
N SER A 198 -4.34 31.01 -2.46
CA SER A 198 -4.08 31.63 -1.16
C SER A 198 -3.39 30.70 -0.15
N THR A 199 -3.45 29.37 -0.35
CA THR A 199 -2.93 28.37 0.60
C THR A 199 -1.55 27.86 0.22
N VAL A 200 -1.26 27.70 -1.09
CA VAL A 200 0.05 27.23 -1.58
C VAL A 200 1.03 28.39 -1.65
N SER A 201 1.73 28.64 -0.55
CA SER A 201 2.77 29.67 -0.53
C SER A 201 3.98 29.23 -1.37
N VAL A 202 4.60 30.19 -2.07
CA VAL A 202 5.89 30.00 -2.75
C VAL A 202 6.95 29.47 -1.78
N HIS A 203 6.84 29.83 -0.49
CA HIS A 203 7.73 29.34 0.56
C HIS A 203 7.63 27.82 0.75
N THR A 204 6.42 27.26 0.77
CA THR A 204 6.18 25.81 0.88
C THR A 204 6.80 25.07 -0.30
N VAL A 205 6.63 25.61 -1.51
CA VAL A 205 7.21 25.06 -2.75
C VAL A 205 8.74 25.08 -2.71
N LEU A 206 9.34 26.20 -2.30
CA LEU A 206 10.81 26.32 -2.18
C LEU A 206 11.40 25.36 -1.14
N GLN A 207 10.70 25.12 -0.03
CA GLN A 207 11.13 24.14 0.98
C GLN A 207 11.09 22.71 0.44
N ILE A 208 10.04 22.36 -0.31
CA ILE A 208 9.97 21.08 -1.01
C ILE A 208 11.16 20.93 -1.97
N PHE A 209 11.45 21.94 -2.78
CA PHE A 209 12.60 21.89 -3.69
C PHE A 209 13.93 21.69 -2.95
N ARG A 210 14.14 22.39 -1.82
CA ARG A 210 15.34 22.21 -0.98
C ARG A 210 15.44 20.81 -0.40
N LEU A 211 14.30 20.21 -0.06
CA LEU A 211 14.24 18.85 0.45
C LEU A 211 14.48 17.81 -0.65
N CYS A 212 13.91 18.02 -1.85
CA CYS A 212 14.14 17.15 -3.02
C CYS A 212 15.56 17.24 -3.57
N TYR A 213 16.24 18.39 -3.47
CA TYR A 213 17.64 18.54 -3.92
C TYR A 213 18.62 17.60 -3.18
N ARG A 214 18.20 17.07 -2.02
CA ARG A 214 19.01 16.16 -1.18
C ARG A 214 18.73 14.68 -1.44
N ILE A 215 17.82 14.37 -2.36
CA ILE A 215 17.48 13.03 -2.86
C ILE A 215 18.27 12.80 -4.15
#